data_AF-V5GNN8-F1
#
_entry.id   AF-V5GNN8-F1
#
_cell.length_a   1.000
_cell.length_b   1.000
_cell.length_c   1.000
_cell.angle_alpha   90.00
_cell.angle_beta   90.00
_cell.angle_gamma   90.00
#
_symmetry.space_group_name_H-M   'P 1'
#
loop_
_entity.id
_entity.type
_entity.pdbx_description
1 polymer ?
#
loop_
_entity_poly.entity_id
_entity_poly.type
_entity_poly.pdbx_seq_one_letter_code
_entity_poly.pdbx_strand_id
1 'polypeptide(L)'
;LGRRTYFSLFIDFLPKEKLQIRNNFFNMNNSKLFLNAARIYYRQMSKSAQITETVAPRYATLKNIQKKFQVDDGLPVYIKHGFGDKFLYNVTFALSIVGVGLSLETFYRLVFGKK
;
A
#
# COMPACT_ATOMS: atom_id res chain seq x y z
N LEU A 1 18.58 -54.05 1.46
CA LEU A 1 19.61 -53.00 1.60
C LEU A 1 19.45 -52.04 0.43
N GLY A 2 19.05 -50.78 0.50
CA GLY A 2 18.81 -49.85 1.59
C GLY A 2 19.04 -48.46 1.00
N ARG A 3 18.01 -47.85 0.37
CA ARG A 3 18.03 -46.54 -0.35
C ARG A 3 18.55 -45.33 0.44
N ARG A 4 19.04 -45.53 1.66
CA ARG A 4 19.51 -44.49 2.59
C ARG A 4 20.98 -44.07 2.39
N THR A 5 21.78 -44.80 1.62
CA THR A 5 23.22 -44.52 1.45
C THR A 5 23.58 -43.52 0.35
N TYR A 6 22.73 -43.30 -0.66
CA TYR A 6 23.04 -42.38 -1.75
C TYR A 6 22.80 -40.91 -1.40
N PHE A 7 21.84 -40.64 -0.49
CA PHE A 7 21.54 -39.27 -0.07
C PHE A 7 22.62 -38.71 0.86
N SER A 8 23.28 -39.54 1.68
CA SER A 8 24.38 -39.10 2.54
C SER A 8 25.63 -38.71 1.75
N LEU A 9 25.96 -39.45 0.68
CA LEU A 9 27.15 -39.19 -0.14
C LEU A 9 27.04 -37.92 -1.01
N PHE A 10 25.82 -37.50 -1.37
CA PHE A 10 25.60 -36.25 -2.11
C PHE A 10 25.76 -35.00 -1.23
N ILE A 11 25.56 -35.13 0.08
CA ILE A 11 25.62 -34.01 1.04
C ILE A 11 27.07 -33.56 1.30
N ASP A 12 28.03 -34.46 1.10
CA ASP A 12 29.46 -34.18 1.29
C ASP A 12 30.07 -33.36 0.14
N PHE A 13 29.38 -33.25 -1.00
CA PHE A 13 29.80 -32.46 -2.16
C PHE A 13 29.30 -31.00 -2.12
N LEU A 14 28.50 -30.62 -1.12
CA LEU A 14 27.98 -29.25 -1.00
C LEU A 14 29.00 -28.31 -0.33
N PRO A 15 29.27 -27.12 -0.90
CA PRO A 15 30.20 -26.15 -0.35
C PRO A 15 29.80 -25.73 1.08
N LYS A 16 30.79 -25.53 1.96
CA LYS A 16 30.57 -25.33 3.42
C LYS A 16 29.63 -24.18 3.79
N GLU A 17 29.46 -23.17 2.94
CA GLU A 17 28.44 -22.11 3.11
C GLU A 17 27.00 -22.66 3.10
N LYS A 18 26.69 -23.62 2.23
CA LYS A 18 25.36 -24.22 2.12
C LYS A 18 25.04 -25.10 3.34
N LEU A 19 26.06 -25.62 4.03
CA LEU A 19 25.90 -26.41 5.26
C LEU A 19 25.51 -25.54 6.45
N GLN A 20 26.02 -24.31 6.57
CA GLN A 20 25.63 -23.38 7.64
C GLN A 20 24.18 -22.91 7.49
N ILE A 21 23.77 -22.57 6.26
CA ILE A 21 22.39 -22.17 5.95
C ILE A 21 21.41 -23.31 6.26
N ARG A 22 21.80 -24.55 5.92
CA ARG A 22 21.02 -25.77 6.23
C ARG A 22 20.94 -26.04 7.73
N ASN A 23 22.02 -25.84 8.49
CA ASN A 23 22.02 -26.04 9.94
C ASN A 23 21.16 -25.01 10.66
N ASN A 24 21.18 -23.74 10.24
CA ASN A 24 20.25 -22.71 10.74
C ASN A 24 18.79 -23.01 10.35
N PHE A 25 18.57 -23.62 9.17
CA PHE A 25 17.26 -24.05 8.72
C PHE A 25 16.71 -25.26 9.52
N PHE A 26 17.56 -26.22 9.88
CA PHE A 26 17.19 -27.35 10.74
C PHE A 26 17.11 -26.97 12.23
N ASN A 27 17.80 -25.90 12.66
CA ASN A 27 17.73 -25.35 14.02
C ASN A 27 16.56 -24.34 14.21
N MET A 28 15.58 -24.35 13.30
CA MET A 28 14.36 -23.59 13.43
C MET A 28 13.26 -24.52 13.96
N ASN A 29 12.50 -24.08 14.97
CA ASN A 29 11.33 -24.82 15.44
C ASN A 29 10.43 -25.16 14.24
N ASN A 30 10.08 -26.44 14.08
CA ASN A 30 9.32 -26.99 12.95
C ASN A 30 8.00 -26.23 12.69
N SER A 31 7.41 -25.63 13.72
CA SER A 31 6.22 -24.77 13.63
C SER A 31 6.47 -23.45 12.91
N LYS A 32 7.60 -22.78 13.16
CA LYS A 32 7.95 -21.50 12.50
C LYS A 32 8.28 -21.70 11.02
N LEU A 33 8.92 -22.82 10.70
CA LEU A 33 9.19 -23.21 9.31
C LEU A 33 7.89 -23.44 8.54
N PHE A 34 6.97 -24.23 9.10
CA PHE A 34 5.67 -24.51 8.50
C PHE A 34 4.84 -23.22 8.31
N LEU A 35 4.80 -22.35 9.32
CA LEU A 35 4.07 -21.08 9.24
C LEU A 35 4.63 -20.13 8.17
N ASN A 36 5.96 -20.06 8.04
CA ASN A 36 6.61 -19.26 6.99
C ASN A 36 6.35 -19.85 5.59
N ALA A 37 6.45 -21.17 5.44
CA ALA A 37 6.15 -21.85 4.19
C ALA A 37 4.67 -21.70 3.79
N ALA A 38 3.75 -21.89 4.74
CA ALA A 38 2.33 -21.66 4.56
C ALA A 38 2.04 -20.22 4.16
N ARG A 39 2.65 -19.23 4.83
CA ARG A 39 2.50 -17.81 4.49
C ARG A 39 2.96 -17.50 3.06
N ILE A 40 4.06 -18.09 2.61
CA ILE A 40 4.55 -17.94 1.23
C ILE A 40 3.59 -18.60 0.23
N TYR A 41 3.10 -19.79 0.56
CA TYR A 41 2.14 -20.53 -0.26
C TYR A 41 0.78 -19.84 -0.38
N TYR A 42 0.20 -19.36 0.72
CA TYR A 42 -1.03 -18.56 0.74
C TYR A 42 -0.89 -17.26 -0.07
N ARG A 43 0.29 -16.63 -0.08
CA ARG A 43 0.58 -15.46 -0.94
C ARG A 43 0.66 -15.81 -2.42
N GLN A 44 1.11 -17.02 -2.77
CA GLN A 44 1.10 -17.48 -4.16
C GLN A 44 -0.32 -17.82 -4.63
N MET A 45 -1.13 -18.45 -3.77
CA MET A 45 -2.53 -18.75 -4.09
C MET A 45 -3.39 -17.48 -4.21
N SER A 46 -3.19 -16.48 -3.34
CA SER A 46 -3.86 -15.18 -3.49
C SER A 46 -3.37 -14.37 -4.71
N LYS A 47 -2.19 -14.68 -5.25
CA LYS A 47 -1.73 -14.18 -6.56
C LYS A 47 -2.23 -15.00 -7.76
N SER A 48 -2.75 -16.21 -7.54
CA SER A 48 -3.32 -17.08 -8.59
C SER A 48 -4.66 -16.57 -9.12
N ALA A 49 -5.27 -15.58 -8.47
CA ALA A 49 -6.32 -14.75 -9.08
C ALA A 49 -5.70 -13.69 -10.01
N GLN A 50 -4.67 -14.06 -10.77
CA GLN A 50 -4.34 -13.34 -12.00
C GLN A 50 -5.52 -13.56 -12.93
N ILE A 51 -6.42 -12.60 -12.90
CA ILE A 51 -7.43 -12.34 -13.91
C ILE A 51 -6.70 -12.35 -15.26
N THR A 52 -6.70 -13.49 -15.95
CA THR A 52 -6.52 -13.59 -17.40
C THR A 52 -7.83 -13.22 -18.08
N GLU A 53 -8.47 -12.15 -17.60
CA GLU A 53 -9.44 -11.44 -18.40
C GLU A 53 -8.71 -10.22 -18.92
N THR A 54 -8.92 -9.93 -20.19
CA THR A 54 -8.49 -8.71 -20.85
C THR A 54 -8.84 -7.53 -19.94
N VAL A 55 -7.87 -7.07 -19.15
CA VAL A 55 -8.05 -6.00 -18.17
C VAL A 55 -8.59 -4.82 -18.96
N ALA A 56 -9.90 -4.57 -18.85
CA ALA A 56 -10.56 -3.56 -19.66
C ALA A 56 -9.73 -2.28 -19.59
N PRO A 57 -9.54 -1.54 -20.70
CA PRO A 57 -8.57 -0.43 -20.77
C PRO A 57 -8.73 0.61 -19.64
N ARG A 58 -9.93 0.67 -19.06
CA ARG A 58 -10.32 1.47 -17.90
C ARG A 58 -9.64 1.08 -16.57
N TYR A 59 -9.11 -0.12 -16.41
CA TYR A 59 -8.35 -0.52 -15.22
C TYR A 59 -6.86 -0.18 -15.31
N ALA A 60 -6.32 0.01 -16.53
CA ALA A 60 -4.95 0.48 -16.71
C ALA A 60 -4.79 1.92 -16.19
N THR A 61 -5.80 2.77 -16.38
CA THR A 61 -5.82 4.13 -15.85
C THR A 61 -5.92 4.15 -14.32
N LEU A 62 -6.70 3.24 -13.72
CA LEU A 62 -6.81 3.11 -12.26
C LEU A 62 -5.47 2.77 -11.61
N LYS A 63 -4.67 1.86 -12.18
CA LYS A 63 -3.33 1.55 -11.65
C LYS A 63 -2.41 2.77 -11.67
N ASN A 64 -2.51 3.61 -12.70
CA ASN A 64 -1.70 4.83 -12.80
C ASN A 64 -2.12 5.87 -11.74
N ILE A 65 -3.43 6.03 -11.52
CA ILE A 65 -3.96 6.88 -10.46
C ILE A 65 -3.53 6.36 -9.09
N GLN A 66 -3.69 5.06 -8.83
CA GLN A 66 -3.26 4.43 -7.58
C GLN A 66 -1.78 4.65 -7.30
N LYS A 67 -0.91 4.49 -8.31
CA LYS A 67 0.52 4.79 -8.18
C LYS A 67 0.76 6.23 -7.75
N LYS A 68 0.10 7.21 -8.38
CA LYS A 68 0.23 8.64 -8.03
C LYS A 68 -0.21 8.91 -6.59
N PHE A 69 -1.30 8.28 -6.12
CA PHE A 69 -1.78 8.44 -4.74
C PHE A 69 -1.06 7.55 -3.71
N GLN A 70 -0.20 6.63 -4.12
CA GLN A 70 0.58 5.76 -3.23
C GLN A 70 2.00 6.29 -2.98
N VAL A 71 2.45 7.32 -3.69
CA VAL A 71 3.74 7.96 -3.40
C VAL A 71 3.70 8.57 -2.00
N ASP A 72 4.75 8.33 -1.21
CA ASP A 72 4.86 8.82 0.16
C ASP A 72 5.47 10.22 0.19
N ASP A 73 4.66 11.21 -0.23
CA ASP A 73 5.06 12.61 -0.30
C ASP A 73 4.81 13.37 1.03
N GLY A 74 4.29 12.71 2.07
CA GLY A 74 3.86 13.34 3.31
C GLY A 74 2.67 14.31 3.18
N LEU A 75 2.13 14.50 1.96
CA LEU A 75 1.00 15.39 1.70
C LEU A 75 -0.33 14.72 2.05
N PRO A 76 -1.29 15.48 2.62
CA PRO A 76 -2.60 14.96 2.94
C PRO A 76 -3.42 14.65 1.66
N VAL A 77 -4.35 13.71 1.78
CA VAL A 77 -5.11 13.16 0.63
C VAL A 77 -5.81 14.24 -0.20
N TYR A 78 -6.33 15.31 0.43
CA TYR A 78 -7.08 16.37 -0.24
C TYR A 78 -6.22 17.34 -1.08
N ILE A 79 -4.89 17.25 -1.03
CA ILE A 79 -3.95 18.03 -1.87
C ILE A 79 -3.17 17.12 -2.82
N LYS A 80 -3.35 15.79 -2.70
CA LYS A 80 -2.46 14.80 -3.30
C LYS A 80 -2.55 14.74 -4.84
N HIS A 81 -3.61 15.29 -5.45
CA HIS A 81 -3.70 15.31 -6.91
C HIS A 81 -2.80 16.41 -7.54
N GLY A 82 -2.44 17.45 -6.78
CA GLY A 82 -1.50 18.49 -7.20
C GLY A 82 -2.09 19.91 -7.19
N PHE A 83 -1.77 20.69 -8.23
CA PHE A 83 -2.10 22.13 -8.30
C PHE A 83 -3.61 22.41 -8.30
N GLY A 84 -4.40 21.59 -9.00
CA GLY A 84 -5.87 21.77 -9.08
C GLY A 84 -6.54 21.74 -7.71
N ASP A 85 -6.15 20.78 -6.86
CA ASP A 85 -6.68 20.66 -5.49
C ASP A 85 -6.34 21.89 -4.65
N LYS A 86 -5.11 22.41 -4.76
CA LYS A 86 -4.66 23.60 -4.03
C LYS A 86 -5.45 24.85 -4.46
N PHE A 87 -5.63 25.03 -5.76
CA PHE A 87 -6.41 26.14 -6.29
C PHE A 87 -7.86 26.08 -5.82
N LEU A 88 -8.49 24.90 -5.95
CA LEU A 88 -9.87 24.69 -5.53
C LEU A 88 -10.05 24.95 -4.04
N TYR A 89 -9.16 24.41 -3.20
CA TYR A 89 -9.18 24.65 -1.75
C TYR A 89 -9.08 26.15 -1.42
N ASN A 90 -8.13 26.86 -2.02
CA ASN A 90 -7.93 28.28 -1.76
C ASN A 90 -9.15 29.11 -2.18
N VAL A 91 -9.75 28.79 -3.34
CA VAL A 91 -10.96 29.48 -3.82
C VAL A 91 -12.14 29.22 -2.90
N THR A 92 -12.40 27.98 -2.50
CA THR A 92 -13.47 27.65 -1.57
C THR A 92 -13.27 28.34 -0.24
N PHE A 93 -12.04 28.34 0.28
CA PHE A 93 -11.72 28.98 1.55
C PHE A 93 -11.93 30.50 1.51
N ALA A 94 -11.47 31.16 0.44
CA ALA A 94 -11.69 32.58 0.23
C ALA A 94 -13.19 32.92 0.15
N LEU A 95 -13.95 32.12 -0.61
CA LEU A 95 -15.39 32.30 -0.74
C LEU A 95 -16.12 32.11 0.61
N SER A 96 -15.71 31.13 1.41
CA SER A 96 -16.25 30.94 2.76
C SER A 96 -15.99 32.14 3.67
N ILE A 97 -14.79 32.71 3.64
CA ILE A 97 -14.47 33.92 4.42
C ILE A 97 -15.34 35.10 3.98
N VAL A 98 -15.47 35.33 2.67
CA VAL A 98 -16.32 36.40 2.13
C VAL A 98 -17.79 36.20 2.55
N GLY A 99 -18.31 34.98 2.40
CA GLY A 99 -19.67 34.64 2.79
C GLY A 99 -19.93 34.88 4.29
N VAL A 100 -19.00 34.47 5.15
CA VAL A 100 -19.08 34.75 6.60
C VAL A 100 -19.03 36.25 6.87
N GLY A 101 -18.14 36.99 6.20
CA GLY A 101 -18.05 38.45 6.37
C GLY A 101 -19.35 39.17 6.01
N LEU A 102 -19.95 38.85 4.86
CA LEU A 102 -21.23 39.41 4.42
C LEU A 102 -22.38 39.02 5.36
N SER A 103 -22.34 37.79 5.89
CA SER A 103 -23.34 37.32 6.87
C SER A 103 -23.24 38.12 8.17
N LEU A 104 -22.03 38.37 8.65
CA LEU A 104 -21.78 39.16 9.85
C LEU A 104 -22.16 40.63 9.65
N GLU A 105 -21.86 41.21 8.48
CA GLU A 105 -22.28 42.58 8.14
C GLU A 105 -23.80 42.69 8.16
N THR A 106 -24.49 41.75 7.51
CA THR A 106 -25.95 41.69 7.48
C THR A 106 -26.51 41.53 8.88
N PHE A 107 -25.94 40.63 9.68
CA PHE A 107 -26.34 40.43 11.07
C PHE A 107 -26.16 41.71 11.91
N TYR A 108 -25.01 42.40 11.79
CA TYR A 108 -24.76 43.65 12.50
C TYR A 108 -25.75 44.75 12.10
N ARG A 109 -26.03 44.89 10.80
CA ARG A 109 -27.05 45.82 10.29
C ARG A 109 -28.44 45.49 10.82
N LEU A 110 -28.78 44.21 10.99
CA LEU A 110 -30.10 43.84 11.56
C LEU A 110 -30.18 44.10 13.07
N VAL A 111 -29.11 43.84 13.81
CA VAL A 111 -29.10 43.99 15.28
C VAL A 111 -28.99 45.45 15.71
N PHE A 112 -28.11 46.22 15.06
CA PHE A 112 -27.78 47.59 15.46
C PHE A 112 -28.14 48.64 14.42
N GLY A 113 -28.74 48.23 13.29
CA GLY A 113 -29.25 49.14 12.27
C GLY A 113 -30.31 50.05 12.86
N LYS A 114 -29.86 51.24 13.28
CA LYS A 114 -30.73 52.36 13.55
C LYS A 114 -31.25 52.87 12.20
N LYS A 115 -32.56 53.14 12.13
CA LYS A 115 -33.28 53.64 10.96
C LYS A 115 -32.53 54.75 10.23
#